data_AF-A0A6A5A611-F1
#
_entry.id   AF-A0A6A5A611-F1
#
_cell.length_a   1.000
_cell.length_b   1.000
_cell.length_c   1.000
_cell.angle_alpha   90.00
_cell.angle_beta   90.00
_cell.angle_gamma   90.00
#
_symmetry.space_group_name_H-M   'P 1'
#
loop_
_entity.id
_entity.type
_entity.pdbx_description
1 polymer ?
#
loop_
_entity_poly.entity_id
_entity_poly.type
_entity_poly.pdbx_seq_one_letter_code
_entity_poly.pdbx_strand_id
1 'polypeptide(L)'
;MTELNEQVHIEDHTLDVEEGQDVSPPPEVSMLEAFQHYACLYIKYVQIFTNLEECYDQMVHPQKRIDVKQIMELVMVCSICPSTYTLHPSMSRNAITTAETRVVELKHDLVKWNPPNPDVRTTPERNFPWEYVNLDDLLVDLKLPPSLLEVPVPKYFVEDSSSDLKKRDRLVKGYMKLKLGVDSLPVEITEENVSLTDTVLGTAFSNCRPNMSLEEAIQVIQRNERGRQGKQRGSLVRELREEEKQRRLYDNAQTPEMEPELAAANIQRVFRGHNSRGKATIERDEELVFIGMKPPKNDKAVALEMELALAKIRRKTQQTDNKEEYERSLTDVHETVKNEEGPFMKEKMLEERRKWITDVMAQGQLPEDMVGYYLMINPPPVDAEPKDEDEGKGKKGDKGKKGDKGK
;
A
#
# COMPACT_ATOMS: atom_id res chain seq x y z
N MET A 1 -7.52 -21.17 30.18
CA MET A 1 -7.37 -22.61 29.92
C MET A 1 -8.70 -23.22 29.50
N THR A 2 -9.78 -23.02 30.26
CA THR A 2 -11.15 -23.43 29.86
C THR A 2 -11.64 -22.73 28.59
N GLU A 3 -11.50 -21.40 28.48
CA GLU A 3 -11.85 -20.64 27.26
C GLU A 3 -11.00 -21.02 26.03
N LEU A 4 -9.77 -21.51 26.25
CA LEU A 4 -8.88 -21.97 25.18
C LEU A 4 -9.28 -23.37 24.69
N ASN A 5 -9.68 -24.26 25.61
CA ASN A 5 -10.21 -25.59 25.27
C ASN A 5 -11.54 -25.50 24.52
N GLU A 6 -12.43 -24.59 24.92
CA GLU A 6 -13.67 -24.31 24.19
C GLU A 6 -13.39 -23.72 22.79
N GLN A 7 -12.32 -22.93 22.65
CA GLN A 7 -11.86 -22.41 21.36
C GLN A 7 -11.37 -23.51 20.41
N VAL A 8 -10.59 -24.48 20.91
CA VAL A 8 -10.05 -25.59 20.12
C VAL A 8 -11.16 -26.51 19.59
N HIS A 9 -12.22 -26.75 20.38
CA HIS A 9 -13.32 -27.62 19.96
C HIS A 9 -14.20 -27.05 18.83
N ILE A 10 -14.22 -25.73 18.61
CA ILE A 10 -14.95 -25.10 17.51
C ILE A 10 -14.11 -25.10 16.21
N GLU A 11 -12.80 -24.95 16.33
CA GLU A 11 -11.90 -24.84 15.19
C GLU A 11 -11.42 -26.19 14.65
N ASP A 12 -11.17 -27.19 15.51
CA ASP A 12 -10.65 -28.49 15.08
C ASP A 12 -11.01 -29.64 16.05
N HIS A 13 -12.07 -30.37 15.73
CA HIS A 13 -12.55 -31.55 16.47
C HIS A 13 -11.62 -32.77 16.40
N THR A 14 -10.52 -32.72 15.64
CA THR A 14 -9.61 -33.86 15.45
C THR A 14 -8.32 -33.82 16.28
N LEU A 15 -8.06 -32.73 17.02
CA LEU A 15 -6.79 -32.58 17.74
C LEU A 15 -6.68 -33.37 19.05
N ASP A 16 -7.79 -33.89 19.58
CA ASP A 16 -7.83 -34.65 20.84
C ASP A 16 -8.08 -36.17 20.69
N VAL A 17 -8.03 -36.70 19.46
CA VAL A 17 -8.22 -38.16 19.26
C VAL A 17 -6.87 -38.88 19.39
N GLU A 18 -6.53 -39.31 20.61
CA GLU A 18 -5.61 -40.44 20.78
C GLU A 18 -6.20 -41.66 20.06
N GLU A 19 -5.38 -42.39 19.30
CA GLU A 19 -5.79 -43.56 18.52
C GLU A 19 -6.55 -44.58 19.40
N GLY A 20 -7.89 -44.58 19.32
CA GLY A 20 -8.73 -45.67 19.87
C GLY A 20 -9.89 -45.33 20.80
N GLN A 21 -10.32 -44.06 20.97
CA GLN A 21 -11.54 -43.75 21.74
C GLN A 21 -12.79 -43.53 20.86
N ASP A 22 -13.92 -44.07 21.33
CA ASP A 22 -15.25 -43.98 20.70
C ASP A 22 -15.66 -42.52 20.49
N VAL A 23 -15.96 -42.16 19.23
CA VAL A 23 -16.35 -40.82 18.81
C VAL A 23 -17.78 -40.56 19.26
N SER A 24 -17.97 -39.93 20.42
CA SER A 24 -19.25 -39.28 20.73
C SER A 24 -19.47 -38.13 19.74
N PRO A 25 -20.65 -37.99 19.12
CA PRO A 25 -20.93 -36.90 18.20
C PRO A 25 -20.68 -35.54 18.89
N PRO A 26 -20.15 -34.54 18.18
CA PRO A 26 -19.85 -33.24 18.76
C PRO A 26 -21.08 -32.68 19.48
N PRO A 27 -20.90 -31.90 20.57
CA PRO A 27 -22.00 -31.09 21.07
C PRO A 27 -22.52 -30.23 19.92
N GLU A 28 -23.83 -30.22 19.70
CA GLU A 28 -24.47 -29.39 18.66
C GLU A 28 -24.24 -27.92 19.01
N VAL A 29 -23.12 -27.34 18.57
CA VAL A 29 -22.83 -25.91 18.75
C VAL A 29 -23.92 -25.13 18.03
N SER A 30 -24.58 -24.24 18.75
CA SER A 30 -25.62 -23.40 18.16
C SER A 30 -24.99 -22.52 17.06
N MET A 31 -25.70 -22.34 15.93
CA MET A 31 -25.26 -21.44 14.86
C MET A 31 -24.88 -20.05 15.39
N LEU A 32 -25.59 -19.58 16.42
CA LEU A 32 -25.32 -18.31 17.09
C LEU A 32 -24.00 -18.31 17.89
N GLU A 33 -23.69 -19.41 18.60
CA GLU A 33 -22.45 -19.54 19.36
C GLU A 33 -21.24 -19.59 18.43
N ALA A 34 -21.34 -20.36 17.35
CA ALA A 34 -20.33 -20.39 16.29
C ALA A 34 -20.13 -19.00 15.68
N PHE A 35 -21.22 -18.29 15.34
CA PHE A 35 -21.15 -16.94 14.82
C PHE A 35 -20.42 -15.97 15.75
N GLN A 36 -20.80 -15.93 17.04
CA GLN A 36 -20.18 -15.06 18.03
C GLN A 36 -18.68 -15.37 18.20
N HIS A 37 -18.32 -16.64 18.19
CA HIS A 37 -16.94 -17.08 18.27
C HIS A 37 -16.10 -16.59 17.08
N TYR A 38 -16.54 -16.86 15.84
CA TYR A 38 -15.83 -16.41 14.64
C TYR A 38 -15.82 -14.89 14.49
N ALA A 39 -16.87 -14.19 14.94
CA ALA A 39 -16.91 -12.74 14.98
C ALA A 39 -15.85 -12.16 15.93
N CYS A 40 -15.77 -12.69 17.15
CA CYS A 40 -14.75 -12.26 18.11
C CYS A 40 -13.33 -12.53 17.59
N LEU A 41 -13.10 -13.68 16.96
CA LEU A 41 -11.82 -14.00 16.33
C LEU A 41 -11.51 -13.04 15.19
N TYR A 42 -12.44 -12.81 14.26
CA TYR A 42 -12.25 -11.90 13.15
C TYR A 42 -11.86 -10.50 13.62
N ILE A 43 -12.58 -9.93 14.59
CA ILE A 43 -12.28 -8.61 15.17
C ILE A 43 -10.85 -8.59 15.77
N LYS A 44 -10.48 -9.61 16.55
CA LYS A 44 -9.13 -9.71 17.13
C LYS A 44 -8.05 -9.83 16.06
N TYR A 45 -8.28 -10.61 15.01
CA TYR A 45 -7.31 -10.76 13.92
C TYR A 45 -7.16 -9.48 13.10
N VAL A 46 -8.25 -8.74 12.86
CA VAL A 46 -8.17 -7.41 12.22
C VAL A 46 -7.37 -6.43 13.10
N GLN A 47 -7.59 -6.41 14.41
CA GLN A 47 -6.77 -5.61 15.34
C GLN A 47 -5.29 -5.97 15.28
N ILE A 48 -4.96 -7.26 15.34
CA ILE A 48 -3.58 -7.76 15.26
C ILE A 48 -2.95 -7.32 13.94
N PHE A 49 -3.67 -7.48 12.83
CA PHE A 49 -3.19 -7.11 11.52
C PHE A 49 -2.95 -5.60 11.38
N THR A 50 -3.86 -4.76 11.85
CA THR A 50 -3.69 -3.29 11.86
C THR A 50 -2.49 -2.88 12.71
N ASN A 51 -2.29 -3.50 13.87
CA ASN A 51 -1.13 -3.25 14.71
C ASN A 51 0.18 -3.70 14.03
N LEU A 52 0.16 -4.84 13.33
CA LEU A 52 1.32 -5.32 12.56
C LEU A 52 1.65 -4.39 11.38
N GLU A 53 0.65 -3.85 10.69
CA GLU A 53 0.83 -2.84 9.63
C GLU A 53 1.49 -1.59 10.18
N GLU A 54 1.02 -1.10 11.33
CA GLU A 54 1.61 0.06 11.98
C GLU A 54 3.05 -0.24 12.44
N CYS A 55 3.30 -1.41 13.04
CA CYS A 55 4.66 -1.83 13.39
C CYS A 55 5.57 -1.85 12.16
N TYR A 56 5.14 -2.47 11.06
CA TYR A 56 5.89 -2.52 9.81
C TYR A 56 6.19 -1.12 9.26
N ASP A 57 5.23 -0.19 9.33
CA ASP A 57 5.38 1.18 8.84
C ASP A 57 6.26 2.07 9.74
N GLN A 58 6.28 1.81 11.05
CA GLN A 58 7.09 2.54 12.01
C GLN A 58 8.52 2.00 12.10
N MET A 59 8.75 0.75 11.72
CA MET A 59 10.06 0.10 11.79
C MET A 59 11.05 0.64 10.78
N VAL A 60 12.25 0.97 11.26
CA VAL A 60 13.35 1.51 10.46
C VAL A 60 14.45 0.46 10.21
N HIS A 61 14.48 -0.59 11.02
CA HIS A 61 15.50 -1.64 10.93
C HIS A 61 15.12 -2.68 9.85
N PRO A 62 15.93 -2.86 8.78
CA PRO A 62 15.54 -3.63 7.61
C PRO A 62 15.30 -5.12 7.88
N GLN A 63 16.15 -5.82 8.64
CA GLN A 63 15.97 -7.26 8.92
C GLN A 63 14.64 -7.53 9.64
N LYS A 64 14.43 -6.89 10.80
CA LYS A 64 13.18 -7.01 11.55
C LYS A 64 11.96 -6.67 10.70
N ARG A 65 12.09 -5.71 9.77
CA ARG A 65 10.99 -5.31 8.89
C ARG A 65 10.63 -6.40 7.86
N ILE A 66 11.60 -7.18 7.42
CA ILE A 66 11.39 -8.39 6.60
C ILE A 66 10.64 -9.44 7.43
N ASP A 67 11.03 -9.67 8.68
CA ASP A 67 10.38 -10.66 9.55
C ASP A 67 8.91 -10.29 9.82
N VAL A 68 8.63 -9.01 10.15
CA VAL A 68 7.26 -8.53 10.35
C VAL A 68 6.45 -8.60 9.06
N LYS A 69 7.06 -8.34 7.90
CA LYS A 69 6.40 -8.51 6.61
C LYS A 69 5.95 -9.96 6.40
N GLN A 70 6.81 -10.94 6.68
CA GLN A 70 6.45 -12.36 6.56
C GLN A 70 5.26 -12.70 7.47
N ILE A 71 5.25 -12.20 8.71
CA ILE A 71 4.13 -12.40 9.63
C ILE A 71 2.85 -11.75 9.08
N MET A 72 2.94 -10.53 8.53
CA MET A 72 1.79 -9.86 7.91
C MET A 72 1.24 -10.63 6.70
N GLU A 73 2.13 -11.19 5.87
CA GLU A 73 1.74 -12.03 4.73
C GLU A 73 0.98 -13.27 5.21
N LEU A 74 1.45 -13.94 6.27
CA LEU A 74 0.77 -15.09 6.88
C LEU A 74 -0.60 -14.74 7.50
N VAL A 75 -0.76 -13.54 8.05
CA VAL A 75 -2.03 -13.11 8.68
C VAL A 75 -3.06 -12.72 7.62
N MET A 76 -2.62 -12.14 6.49
CA MET A 76 -3.51 -11.51 5.51
C MET A 76 -3.80 -12.35 4.25
N VAL A 77 -2.84 -13.12 3.73
CA VAL A 77 -2.82 -13.44 2.29
C VAL A 77 -3.46 -14.79 1.95
N CYS A 78 -4.75 -14.80 1.55
CA CYS A 78 -5.22 -15.64 0.42
C CYS A 78 -5.71 -14.76 -0.72
N SER A 79 -5.46 -15.22 -1.95
CA SER A 79 -6.29 -14.95 -3.13
C SER A 79 -6.22 -13.56 -3.78
N ILE A 80 -5.02 -13.07 -4.09
CA ILE A 80 -4.85 -12.30 -5.34
C ILE A 80 -3.97 -13.13 -6.28
N CYS A 81 -4.64 -13.97 -7.09
CA CYS A 81 -4.12 -14.65 -8.28
C CYS A 81 -3.37 -15.99 -8.10
N PRO A 82 -4.01 -17.14 -8.38
CA PRO A 82 -3.31 -18.42 -8.62
C PRO A 82 -2.55 -18.48 -9.97
N SER A 83 -2.47 -17.41 -10.77
CA SER A 83 -2.09 -17.52 -12.19
C SER A 83 -0.61 -17.28 -12.52
N THR A 84 0.27 -16.79 -11.63
CA THR A 84 1.58 -16.29 -12.12
C THR A 84 2.84 -16.57 -11.29
N TYR A 85 2.82 -17.42 -10.26
CA TYR A 85 4.07 -17.80 -9.58
C TYR A 85 4.33 -19.30 -9.67
N THR A 86 5.06 -19.70 -10.71
CA THR A 86 5.80 -20.97 -10.72
C THR A 86 6.96 -20.87 -9.72
N LEU A 87 6.72 -21.28 -8.47
CA LEU A 87 7.79 -21.53 -7.51
C LEU A 87 8.35 -22.95 -7.68
N HIS A 88 9.66 -23.03 -7.56
CA HIS A 88 10.53 -24.17 -7.81
C HIS A 88 10.13 -25.42 -6.98
N PRO A 89 10.08 -26.63 -7.57
CA PRO A 89 9.66 -27.85 -6.88
C PRO A 89 10.81 -28.43 -6.05
N SER A 90 11.05 -27.90 -4.86
CA SER A 90 11.96 -28.54 -3.89
C SER A 90 11.63 -28.30 -2.41
N MET A 91 10.43 -27.81 -2.09
CA MET A 91 9.93 -27.82 -0.72
C MET A 91 8.66 -28.67 -0.63
N SER A 92 8.67 -29.60 0.32
CA SER A 92 7.59 -30.50 0.72
C SER A 92 6.23 -29.79 0.69
N ARG A 93 5.29 -30.36 -0.08
CA ARG A 93 3.94 -29.83 -0.31
C ARG A 93 2.91 -30.22 0.76
N ASN A 94 3.31 -30.89 1.83
CA ASN A 94 2.36 -31.52 2.76
C ASN A 94 2.51 -30.89 4.16
N ALA A 95 1.91 -29.71 4.34
CA ALA A 95 1.47 -29.08 5.61
C ALA A 95 1.42 -27.54 5.51
N ILE A 96 2.25 -26.94 4.65
CA ILE A 96 2.44 -25.47 4.61
C ILE A 96 1.40 -24.77 3.72
N THR A 97 0.84 -25.45 2.72
CA THR A 97 -0.11 -24.85 1.76
C THR A 97 -1.54 -24.73 2.25
N THR A 98 -1.86 -25.18 3.47
CA THR A 98 -3.23 -25.15 4.03
C THR A 98 -3.41 -24.11 5.14
N ALA A 99 -2.40 -23.28 5.44
CA ALA A 99 -2.36 -22.48 6.67
C ALA A 99 -2.14 -20.95 6.50
N GLU A 100 -2.19 -20.39 5.29
CA GLU A 100 -1.61 -19.05 5.08
C GLU A 100 -2.59 -17.85 5.16
N THR A 101 -3.84 -18.00 5.64
CA THR A 101 -4.87 -16.99 5.29
C THR A 101 -5.96 -16.67 6.32
N ARG A 102 -5.58 -16.53 7.59
CA ARG A 102 -6.54 -16.54 8.72
C ARG A 102 -7.64 -15.46 8.68
N VAL A 103 -7.35 -14.21 8.28
CA VAL A 103 -8.39 -13.15 8.22
C VAL A 103 -9.46 -13.43 7.16
N VAL A 104 -9.04 -13.97 6.01
CA VAL A 104 -9.95 -14.28 4.89
C VAL A 104 -10.77 -15.53 5.21
N GLU A 105 -10.15 -16.56 5.77
CA GLU A 105 -10.84 -17.76 6.27
C GLU A 105 -11.91 -17.39 7.29
N LEU A 106 -11.56 -16.60 8.32
CA LEU A 106 -12.50 -16.15 9.33
C LEU A 106 -13.67 -15.35 8.74
N LYS A 107 -13.44 -14.57 7.67
CA LYS A 107 -14.51 -13.89 6.95
C LYS A 107 -15.45 -14.88 6.25
N HIS A 108 -14.91 -15.93 5.63
CA HIS A 108 -15.73 -16.97 5.02
C HIS A 108 -16.52 -17.77 6.06
N ASP A 109 -15.89 -18.11 7.19
CA ASP A 109 -16.56 -18.77 8.32
C ASP A 109 -17.65 -17.88 8.93
N LEU A 110 -17.42 -16.58 9.05
CA LEU A 110 -18.42 -15.61 9.46
C LEU A 110 -19.65 -15.62 8.55
N VAL A 111 -19.45 -15.60 7.23
CA VAL A 111 -20.55 -15.67 6.26
C VAL A 111 -21.26 -17.02 6.36
N LYS A 112 -20.51 -18.12 6.54
CA LYS A 112 -21.05 -19.46 6.71
C LYS A 112 -21.96 -19.55 7.94
N TRP A 113 -21.51 -19.06 9.09
CA TRP A 113 -22.26 -19.15 10.35
C TRP A 113 -23.21 -17.97 10.59
N ASN A 114 -23.33 -17.04 9.63
CA ASN A 114 -24.22 -15.89 9.74
C ASN A 114 -25.69 -16.36 9.86
N PRO A 115 -26.37 -16.05 10.98
CA PRO A 115 -27.76 -16.45 11.13
C PRO A 115 -28.64 -15.76 10.07
N PRO A 116 -29.53 -16.49 9.39
CA PRO A 116 -30.42 -15.88 8.40
C PRO A 116 -31.32 -14.84 9.06
N ASN A 117 -31.58 -13.74 8.35
CA ASN A 117 -32.52 -12.72 8.78
C ASN A 117 -33.86 -13.40 9.17
N PRO A 118 -34.44 -13.09 10.35
CA PRO A 118 -35.74 -13.59 10.79
C PRO A 118 -36.82 -13.66 9.70
N ASP A 119 -36.84 -12.69 8.78
CA ASP A 119 -37.84 -12.58 7.70
C ASP A 119 -37.64 -13.58 6.54
N VAL A 120 -36.47 -14.21 6.42
CA VAL A 120 -36.09 -15.08 5.30
C VAL A 120 -35.72 -16.50 5.78
N ARG A 121 -36.09 -16.84 7.02
CA ARG A 121 -35.79 -18.16 7.60
C ARG A 121 -36.50 -19.27 6.83
N THR A 122 -35.75 -20.29 6.46
CA THR A 122 -36.26 -21.52 5.82
C THR A 122 -36.23 -22.66 6.83
N THR A 123 -37.12 -23.65 6.67
CA THR A 123 -37.09 -24.89 7.47
C THR A 123 -36.85 -26.08 6.53
N PRO A 124 -35.75 -26.84 6.67
CA PRO A 124 -34.66 -26.67 7.64
C PRO A 124 -33.84 -25.39 7.38
N GLU A 125 -33.25 -24.83 8.44
CA GLU A 125 -32.44 -23.61 8.35
C GLU A 125 -31.27 -23.84 7.38
N ARG A 126 -31.28 -23.08 6.27
CA ARG A 126 -30.19 -23.08 5.30
C ARG A 126 -29.42 -21.79 5.42
N ASN A 127 -28.09 -21.91 5.41
CA ASN A 127 -27.16 -20.79 5.36
C ASN A 127 -27.45 -20.01 4.07
N PHE A 128 -27.83 -18.75 4.21
CA PHE A 128 -28.05 -17.85 3.10
C PHE A 128 -26.79 -17.01 2.93
N PRO A 129 -26.09 -17.05 1.78
CA PRO A 129 -24.88 -16.25 1.57
C PRO A 129 -25.27 -14.78 1.40
N TRP A 130 -25.55 -14.10 2.51
CA TRP A 130 -25.51 -12.65 2.56
C TRP A 130 -24.03 -12.24 2.60
N GLU A 131 -23.63 -11.34 1.70
CA GLU A 131 -22.28 -10.75 1.75
C GLU A 131 -22.09 -9.83 2.97
N TYR A 132 -23.19 -9.39 3.59
CA TYR A 132 -23.18 -8.49 4.72
C TYR A 132 -23.36 -9.24 6.04
N VAL A 133 -22.34 -9.14 6.89
CA VAL A 133 -22.32 -9.65 8.26
C VAL A 133 -22.45 -8.46 9.21
N ASN A 134 -23.51 -8.43 10.02
CA ASN A 134 -23.71 -7.37 11.01
C ASN A 134 -22.91 -7.69 12.29
N LEU A 135 -21.96 -6.82 12.64
CA LEU A 135 -21.11 -6.95 13.83
C LEU A 135 -21.36 -5.83 14.85
N ASP A 136 -22.35 -4.95 14.63
CA ASP A 136 -22.55 -3.74 15.42
C ASP A 136 -22.80 -4.02 16.90
N ASP A 137 -23.65 -4.99 17.22
CA ASP A 137 -23.95 -5.38 18.62
C ASP A 137 -22.69 -5.88 19.33
N LEU A 138 -21.87 -6.69 18.65
CA LEU A 138 -20.59 -7.19 19.15
C LEU A 138 -19.57 -6.05 19.34
N LEU A 139 -19.53 -5.09 18.43
CA LEU A 139 -18.67 -3.91 18.57
C LEU A 139 -19.09 -3.05 19.75
N VAL A 140 -20.39 -2.87 19.99
CA VAL A 140 -20.93 -2.15 21.15
C VAL A 140 -20.54 -2.86 22.45
N ASP A 141 -20.71 -4.19 22.52
CA ASP A 141 -20.34 -5.00 23.68
C ASP A 141 -18.84 -4.92 23.97
N LEU A 142 -18.01 -4.98 22.93
CA LEU A 142 -16.55 -4.84 23.02
C LEU A 142 -16.08 -3.39 23.19
N LYS A 143 -16.97 -2.39 23.09
CA LYS A 143 -16.69 -0.95 23.12
C LYS A 143 -15.67 -0.51 22.06
N LEU A 144 -15.81 -1.06 20.86
CA LEU A 144 -14.92 -0.81 19.73
C LEU A 144 -15.63 0.08 18.68
N PRO A 145 -14.91 1.03 18.05
CA PRO A 145 -15.48 1.82 16.97
C PRO A 145 -15.57 0.99 15.68
N PRO A 146 -16.54 1.28 14.80
CA PRO A 146 -16.70 0.57 13.53
C PRO A 146 -15.50 0.74 12.57
N SER A 147 -14.72 1.83 12.72
CA SER A 147 -13.48 2.07 11.97
C SER A 147 -12.44 0.96 12.16
N LEU A 148 -12.54 0.17 13.23
CA LEU A 148 -11.65 -0.95 13.48
C LEU A 148 -11.83 -2.10 12.47
N LEU A 149 -13.03 -2.26 11.91
CA LEU A 149 -13.30 -3.31 10.93
C LEU A 149 -12.70 -3.00 9.54
N GLU A 150 -12.20 -1.78 9.32
CA GLU A 150 -11.51 -1.42 8.09
C GLU A 150 -10.14 -2.10 8.06
N VAL A 151 -10.01 -3.08 7.17
CA VAL A 151 -8.73 -3.78 6.96
C VAL A 151 -7.79 -2.86 6.17
N PRO A 152 -6.66 -2.41 6.76
CA PRO A 152 -5.74 -1.52 6.06
C PRO A 152 -5.04 -2.26 4.91
N VAL A 153 -4.78 -1.56 3.80
CA VAL A 153 -3.96 -2.12 2.71
C VAL A 153 -2.48 -2.00 3.10
N PRO A 154 -1.72 -3.10 3.20
CA PRO A 154 -0.31 -3.02 3.59
C PRO A 154 0.51 -2.16 2.66
N LYS A 155 1.32 -1.27 3.26
CA LYS A 155 2.18 -0.36 2.49
C LYS A 155 3.25 -1.06 1.68
N TYR A 156 3.67 -2.27 2.07
CA TYR A 156 4.70 -3.03 1.35
C TYR A 156 4.29 -3.38 -0.09
N PHE A 157 2.99 -3.53 -0.38
CA PHE A 157 2.50 -3.76 -1.75
C PHE A 157 2.93 -2.64 -2.70
N VAL A 158 2.89 -1.38 -2.23
CA VAL A 158 3.30 -0.21 -3.02
C VAL A 158 4.80 0.00 -2.93
N GLU A 159 5.41 -0.23 -1.78
CA GLU A 159 6.84 0.00 -1.56
C GLU A 159 7.72 -0.97 -2.34
N ASP A 160 7.42 -2.28 -2.31
CA ASP A 160 8.22 -3.30 -3.00
C ASP A 160 8.10 -3.19 -4.51
N SER A 161 6.89 -2.89 -4.99
CA SER A 161 6.63 -2.67 -6.41
C SER A 161 6.90 -1.22 -6.85
N SER A 162 7.47 -0.36 -6.00
CA SER A 162 7.65 1.07 -6.28
C SER A 162 8.45 1.32 -7.57
N SER A 163 9.49 0.52 -7.81
CA SER A 163 10.32 0.65 -9.01
C SER A 163 9.54 0.29 -10.28
N ASP A 164 8.74 -0.78 -10.23
CA ASP A 164 7.93 -1.23 -11.36
C ASP A 164 6.72 -0.33 -11.60
N LEU A 165 6.12 0.20 -10.54
CA LEU A 165 5.09 1.24 -10.61
C LEU A 165 5.64 2.51 -11.27
N LYS A 166 6.85 2.96 -10.91
CA LYS A 166 7.51 4.10 -11.57
C LYS A 166 7.79 3.84 -13.06
N LYS A 167 8.24 2.62 -13.42
CA LYS A 167 8.43 2.22 -14.82
C LYS A 167 7.11 2.22 -15.59
N ARG A 168 6.07 1.62 -15.01
CA ARG A 168 4.70 1.56 -15.58
C ARG A 168 4.15 2.96 -15.77
N ASP A 169 4.25 3.83 -14.76
CA ASP A 169 3.76 5.21 -14.84
C ASP A 169 4.51 6.03 -15.89
N ARG A 170 5.82 5.83 -16.05
CA ARG A 170 6.59 6.47 -17.11
C ARG A 170 6.12 6.02 -18.50
N LEU A 171 5.87 4.72 -18.67
CA LEU A 171 5.34 4.18 -19.92
C LEU A 171 3.94 4.74 -20.20
N VAL A 172 3.03 4.70 -19.23
CA VAL A 172 1.66 5.21 -19.36
C VAL A 172 1.66 6.69 -19.72
N LYS A 173 2.44 7.52 -19.02
CA LYS A 173 2.58 8.95 -19.34
C LYS A 173 3.16 9.17 -20.74
N GLY A 174 4.16 8.39 -21.13
CA GLY A 174 4.74 8.44 -22.48
C GLY A 174 3.70 8.11 -23.56
N TYR A 175 2.96 7.01 -23.38
CA TYR A 175 1.89 6.60 -24.28
C TYR A 175 0.75 7.62 -24.34
N MET A 176 0.29 8.14 -23.21
CA MET A 176 -0.73 9.18 -23.15
C MET A 176 -0.30 10.43 -23.93
N LYS A 177 0.92 10.90 -23.71
CA LYS A 177 1.45 12.07 -24.41
C LYS A 177 1.59 11.84 -25.92
N LEU A 178 2.05 10.66 -26.33
CA LEU A 178 2.25 10.32 -27.74
C LEU A 178 0.94 10.05 -28.51
N LYS A 179 -0.04 9.39 -27.88
CA LYS A 179 -1.27 8.94 -28.55
C LYS A 179 -2.42 9.90 -28.38
N LEU A 180 -2.52 10.55 -27.23
CA LEU A 180 -3.66 11.39 -26.85
C LEU A 180 -3.27 12.87 -26.76
N GLY A 181 -1.98 13.19 -26.60
CA GLY A 181 -1.52 14.58 -26.46
C GLY A 181 -1.94 15.23 -25.15
N VAL A 182 -2.42 14.46 -24.17
CA VAL A 182 -2.91 14.93 -22.88
C VAL A 182 -2.11 14.32 -21.75
N ASP A 183 -1.80 15.11 -20.71
CA ASP A 183 -1.07 14.65 -19.53
C ASP A 183 -1.95 13.87 -18.53
N SER A 184 -3.27 13.99 -18.64
CA SER A 184 -4.28 13.28 -17.82
C SER A 184 -5.55 12.99 -18.62
N LEU A 185 -6.05 11.75 -18.56
CA LEU A 185 -7.38 11.44 -19.06
C LEU A 185 -8.42 11.78 -17.98
N PRO A 186 -9.37 12.70 -18.25
CA PRO A 186 -10.55 12.78 -17.41
C PRO A 186 -11.33 11.47 -17.61
N VAL A 187 -11.42 10.66 -16.57
CA VAL A 187 -12.36 9.53 -16.55
C VAL A 187 -13.74 10.13 -16.42
N GLU A 188 -14.54 10.06 -17.48
CA GLU A 188 -15.97 10.35 -17.38
C GLU A 188 -16.56 9.25 -16.49
N ILE A 189 -16.86 9.59 -15.24
CA ILE A 189 -17.71 8.75 -14.40
C ILE A 189 -19.09 8.83 -15.05
N THR A 190 -19.45 7.84 -15.86
CA THR A 190 -20.83 7.67 -16.30
C THR A 190 -21.69 7.55 -15.05
N GLU A 191 -22.76 8.34 -14.98
CA GLU A 191 -23.65 8.48 -13.82
C GLU A 191 -24.26 7.15 -13.34
N GLU A 192 -24.11 6.07 -14.12
CA GLU A 192 -24.60 4.72 -13.83
C GLU A 192 -23.82 3.97 -12.73
N ASN A 193 -22.60 4.40 -12.37
CA ASN A 193 -21.79 3.73 -11.33
C ASN A 193 -21.82 4.40 -9.94
N VAL A 194 -22.67 5.41 -9.72
CA VAL A 194 -22.84 6.03 -8.39
C VAL A 194 -23.97 5.32 -7.63
N SER A 195 -23.70 4.09 -7.20
CA SER A 195 -24.52 3.44 -6.18
C SER A 195 -24.13 3.96 -4.79
N LEU A 196 -24.96 4.88 -4.28
CA LEU A 196 -25.47 4.91 -2.89
C LEU A 196 -24.49 4.85 -1.70
N THR A 197 -23.35 5.55 -1.69
CA THR A 197 -22.59 5.72 -0.41
C THR A 197 -22.01 7.10 -0.10
N ASP A 198 -22.03 8.09 -1.00
CA ASP A 198 -21.30 9.34 -0.76
C ASP A 198 -22.18 10.56 -0.37
N THR A 199 -23.23 10.34 0.43
CA THR A 199 -24.14 11.44 0.86
C THR A 199 -23.80 12.03 2.22
N VAL A 200 -22.69 11.66 2.86
CA VAL A 200 -22.33 12.19 4.20
C VAL A 200 -20.83 12.44 4.35
N LEU A 201 -20.24 13.27 3.49
CA LEU A 201 -19.25 14.24 3.99
C LEU A 201 -19.17 15.45 3.06
N GLY A 202 -19.75 16.54 3.53
CA GLY A 202 -19.63 17.84 2.88
C GLY A 202 -18.17 18.31 2.84
N THR A 203 -17.94 19.18 1.88
CA THR A 203 -16.79 20.07 1.70
C THR A 203 -15.49 19.48 1.13
N ALA A 204 -15.32 19.81 -0.16
CA ALA A 204 -14.07 20.18 -0.81
C ALA A 204 -13.23 19.09 -1.50
N PHE A 205 -13.80 18.32 -2.43
CA PHE A 205 -13.04 17.82 -3.59
C PHE A 205 -14.01 17.44 -4.74
N SER A 206 -14.55 18.44 -5.45
CA SER A 206 -15.13 18.20 -6.78
C SER A 206 -14.55 19.20 -7.77
N ASN A 207 -13.47 18.77 -8.42
CA ASN A 207 -13.02 19.29 -9.70
C ASN A 207 -13.44 18.35 -10.84
N CYS A 208 -14.61 17.71 -10.73
CA CYS A 208 -15.32 17.17 -11.88
C CYS A 208 -16.18 18.32 -12.42
N ARG A 209 -15.61 19.17 -13.27
CA ARG A 209 -16.44 20.04 -14.10
C ARG A 209 -17.20 19.12 -15.07
N PRO A 210 -18.55 19.07 -15.05
CA PRO A 210 -19.28 18.45 -16.14
C PRO A 210 -18.85 19.10 -17.46
N ASN A 211 -18.79 18.31 -18.53
CA ASN A 211 -18.50 18.78 -19.88
C ASN A 211 -19.28 20.08 -20.14
N MET A 212 -18.55 21.18 -20.31
CA MET A 212 -19.15 22.51 -20.38
C MET A 212 -20.18 22.54 -21.50
N SER A 213 -21.45 22.81 -21.17
CA SER A 213 -22.49 22.92 -22.19
C SER A 213 -22.14 24.06 -23.16
N LEU A 214 -22.64 23.99 -24.40
CA LEU A 214 -22.39 25.05 -25.41
C LEU A 214 -22.81 26.43 -24.88
N GLU A 215 -23.94 26.49 -24.15
CA GLU A 215 -24.45 27.69 -23.49
C GLU A 215 -23.46 28.22 -22.45
N GLU A 216 -22.94 27.33 -21.60
CA GLU A 216 -21.97 27.67 -20.56
C GLU A 216 -20.62 28.10 -21.15
N ALA A 217 -20.19 27.46 -22.24
CA ALA A 217 -19.02 27.84 -23.02
C ALA A 217 -19.14 29.26 -23.58
N ILE A 218 -20.29 29.58 -24.19
CA ILE A 218 -20.58 30.92 -24.71
C ILE A 218 -20.58 31.94 -23.56
N GLN A 219 -21.21 31.63 -22.43
CA GLN A 219 -21.23 32.54 -21.27
C GLN A 219 -19.83 32.78 -20.70
N VAL A 220 -19.00 31.75 -20.58
CA VAL A 220 -17.61 31.88 -20.09
C VAL A 220 -16.77 32.71 -21.05
N ILE A 221 -16.85 32.45 -22.36
CA ILE A 221 -16.13 33.22 -23.38
C ILE A 221 -16.58 34.67 -23.37
N GLN A 222 -17.89 34.95 -23.32
CA GLN A 222 -18.41 36.31 -23.25
C GLN A 222 -18.02 37.02 -21.95
N ARG A 223 -18.01 36.31 -20.81
CA ARG A 223 -17.59 36.88 -19.52
C ARG A 223 -16.10 37.23 -19.56
N ASN A 224 -15.26 36.35 -20.10
CA ASN A 224 -13.84 36.58 -20.28
C ASN A 224 -13.56 37.70 -21.29
N GLU A 225 -14.30 37.77 -22.39
CA GLU A 225 -14.16 38.83 -23.39
C GLU A 225 -14.62 40.18 -22.85
N ARG A 226 -15.75 40.24 -22.12
CA ARG A 226 -16.16 41.45 -21.37
C ARG A 226 -15.10 41.84 -20.35
N GLY A 227 -14.50 40.88 -19.67
CA GLY A 227 -13.38 41.09 -18.75
C GLY A 227 -12.13 41.63 -19.43
N ARG A 228 -11.78 41.11 -20.62
CA ARG A 228 -10.64 41.57 -21.43
C ARG A 228 -10.87 43.01 -21.91
N GLN A 229 -12.05 43.30 -22.45
CA GLN A 229 -12.45 44.65 -22.84
C GLN A 229 -12.49 45.60 -21.64
N GLY A 230 -12.97 45.14 -20.49
CA GLY A 230 -12.94 45.88 -19.23
C GLY A 230 -11.52 46.19 -18.76
N LYS A 231 -10.59 45.24 -18.90
CA LYS A 231 -9.16 45.46 -18.61
C LYS A 231 -8.53 46.45 -19.60
N GLN A 232 -8.80 46.34 -20.89
CA GLN A 232 -8.30 47.30 -21.89
C GLN A 232 -8.85 48.71 -21.64
N ARG A 233 -10.16 48.85 -21.40
CA ARG A 233 -10.78 50.12 -21.02
C ARG A 233 -10.23 50.64 -19.70
N GLY A 234 -10.04 49.77 -18.71
CA GLY A 234 -9.47 50.12 -17.41
C GLY A 234 -8.01 50.57 -17.51
N SER A 235 -7.22 49.94 -18.37
CA SER A 235 -5.84 50.35 -18.68
C SER A 235 -5.83 51.73 -19.33
N LEU A 236 -6.67 51.95 -20.35
CA LEU A 236 -6.79 53.24 -21.01
C LEU A 236 -7.26 54.34 -20.04
N VAL A 237 -8.28 54.07 -19.22
CA VAL A 237 -8.79 55.02 -18.21
C VAL A 237 -7.75 55.29 -17.12
N ARG A 238 -6.97 54.29 -16.74
CA ARG A 238 -5.87 54.44 -15.79
C ARG A 238 -4.76 55.31 -16.38
N GLU A 239 -4.37 55.05 -17.62
CA GLU A 239 -3.39 55.85 -18.36
C GLU A 239 -3.88 57.30 -18.51
N LEU A 240 -5.14 57.51 -18.89
CA LEU A 240 -5.76 58.85 -18.97
C LEU A 240 -5.75 59.56 -17.61
N ARG A 241 -6.04 58.84 -16.52
CA ARG A 241 -5.96 59.38 -15.15
C ARG A 241 -4.53 59.68 -14.73
N GLU A 242 -3.57 58.85 -15.12
CA GLU A 242 -2.15 59.05 -14.84
C GLU A 242 -1.62 60.24 -15.63
N GLU A 243 -1.98 60.41 -16.90
CA GLU A 243 -1.70 61.60 -17.71
C GLU A 243 -2.37 62.85 -17.15
N GLU A 244 -3.64 62.77 -16.73
CA GLU A 244 -4.33 63.89 -16.10
C GLU A 244 -3.69 64.24 -14.75
N LYS A 245 -3.26 63.24 -13.97
CA LYS A 245 -2.49 63.43 -12.74
C LYS A 245 -1.12 64.05 -13.03
N GLN A 246 -0.43 63.65 -14.11
CA GLN A 246 0.86 64.22 -14.53
C GLN A 246 0.68 65.66 -15.03
N ARG A 247 -0.38 65.97 -15.78
CA ARG A 247 -0.76 67.35 -16.15
C ARG A 247 -1.05 68.18 -14.91
N ARG A 248 -1.85 67.67 -13.97
CA ARG A 248 -2.12 68.33 -12.69
C ARG A 248 -0.86 68.48 -11.84
N LEU A 249 0.09 67.54 -11.90
CA LEU A 249 1.39 67.65 -11.21
C LEU A 249 2.28 68.70 -11.88
N TYR A 250 2.24 68.84 -13.20
CA TYR A 250 2.93 69.91 -13.94
C TYR A 250 2.31 71.28 -13.66
N ASP A 251 0.98 71.38 -13.62
CA ASP A 251 0.26 72.60 -13.24
C ASP A 251 0.48 72.93 -11.75
N ASN A 252 0.51 71.91 -10.88
CA ASN A 252 0.84 72.06 -9.45
C ASN A 252 2.36 72.23 -9.20
N ALA A 253 3.25 71.98 -10.16
CA ALA A 253 4.67 72.32 -10.00
C ALA A 253 4.89 73.84 -9.99
N GLN A 254 3.88 74.61 -10.43
CA GLN A 254 3.82 76.07 -10.25
C GLN A 254 3.10 76.50 -8.96
N THR A 255 2.55 75.57 -8.16
CA THR A 255 2.03 75.93 -6.83
C THR A 255 3.19 76.10 -5.85
N PRO A 256 3.21 77.17 -5.04
CA PRO A 256 4.27 77.41 -4.07
C PRO A 256 4.38 76.21 -3.11
N GLU A 257 5.61 75.92 -2.68
CA GLU A 257 5.87 74.88 -1.67
C GLU A 257 4.87 75.03 -0.52
N MET A 258 4.13 73.96 -0.24
CA MET A 258 3.18 73.92 0.86
C MET A 258 3.92 74.20 2.17
N GLU A 259 3.39 75.12 2.97
CA GLU A 259 3.97 75.44 4.28
C GLU A 259 4.25 74.14 5.08
N PRO A 260 5.46 73.95 5.63
CA PRO A 260 5.87 72.68 6.24
C PRO A 260 4.90 72.15 7.31
N GLU A 261 4.25 73.05 8.04
CA GLU A 261 3.29 72.69 9.09
C GLU A 261 1.97 72.14 8.51
N LEU A 262 1.51 72.68 7.38
CA LEU A 262 0.34 72.21 6.66
C LEU A 262 0.61 70.88 5.93
N ALA A 263 1.83 70.71 5.41
CA ALA A 263 2.30 69.44 4.86
C ALA A 263 2.39 68.36 5.95
N ALA A 264 2.95 68.69 7.12
CA ALA A 264 3.02 67.80 8.27
C ALA A 264 1.62 67.38 8.75
N ALA A 265 0.66 68.32 8.84
CA ALA A 265 -0.73 68.02 9.20
C ALA A 265 -1.39 67.05 8.21
N ASN A 266 -1.15 67.23 6.91
CA ASN A 266 -1.66 66.33 5.87
C ASN A 266 -1.05 64.93 5.95
N ILE A 267 0.27 64.83 6.13
CA ILE A 267 0.98 63.55 6.28
C ILE A 267 0.50 62.83 7.54
N GLN A 268 0.40 63.54 8.67
CA GLN A 268 -0.10 62.97 9.92
C GLN A 268 -1.54 62.48 9.79
N ARG A 269 -2.42 63.22 9.11
CA ARG A 269 -3.80 62.80 8.84
C ARG A 269 -3.84 61.51 8.03
N VAL A 270 -3.06 61.42 6.94
CA VAL A 270 -3.01 60.23 6.09
C VAL A 270 -2.45 59.03 6.86
N PHE A 271 -1.37 59.24 7.63
CA PHE A 271 -0.76 58.20 8.45
C PHE A 271 -1.70 57.70 9.55
N ARG A 272 -2.36 58.60 10.28
CA ARG A 272 -3.38 58.24 11.30
C ARG A 272 -4.51 57.42 10.67
N GLY A 273 -4.99 57.82 9.49
CA GLY A 273 -6.00 57.09 8.74
C GLY A 273 -5.53 55.70 8.29
N HIS A 274 -4.31 55.58 7.78
CA HIS A 274 -3.72 54.29 7.40
C HIS A 274 -3.56 53.37 8.61
N ASN A 275 -2.99 53.88 9.71
CA ASN A 275 -2.79 53.13 10.94
C ASN A 275 -4.13 52.67 11.54
N SER A 276 -5.14 53.55 11.59
CA SER A 276 -6.48 53.21 12.07
C SER A 276 -7.16 52.13 11.22
N ARG A 277 -7.09 52.23 9.88
CA ARG A 277 -7.62 51.19 8.99
C ARG A 277 -6.86 49.86 9.10
N GLY A 278 -5.54 49.93 9.31
CA GLY A 278 -4.71 48.76 9.57
C GLY A 278 -5.14 48.05 10.85
N LYS A 279 -5.27 48.80 11.96
CA LYS A 279 -5.77 48.28 13.24
C LYS A 279 -7.17 47.70 13.12
N ALA A 280 -8.12 48.43 12.53
CA ALA A 280 -9.48 47.94 12.33
C ALA A 280 -9.54 46.69 11.45
N THR A 281 -8.55 46.48 10.57
CA THR A 281 -8.43 45.26 9.77
C THR A 281 -7.93 44.08 10.57
N ILE A 282 -6.98 44.31 11.47
CA ILE A 282 -6.48 43.30 12.41
C ILE A 282 -7.58 42.91 13.40
N GLU A 283 -8.23 43.90 14.03
CA GLU A 283 -9.34 43.67 14.98
C GLU A 283 -10.49 42.90 14.33
N ARG A 284 -10.91 43.28 13.10
CA ARG A 284 -11.93 42.53 12.36
C ARG A 284 -11.52 41.08 12.10
N ASP A 285 -10.26 40.85 11.74
CA ASP A 285 -9.74 39.50 11.50
C ASP A 285 -9.71 38.68 12.80
N GLU A 286 -9.36 39.29 13.92
CA GLU A 286 -9.39 38.67 15.25
C GLU A 286 -10.82 38.33 15.68
N GLU A 287 -11.78 39.24 15.46
CA GLU A 287 -13.20 39.00 15.71
C GLU A 287 -13.76 37.88 14.81
N LEU A 288 -13.39 37.84 13.53
CA LEU A 288 -13.80 36.75 12.64
C LEU A 288 -13.26 35.39 13.11
N VAL A 289 -12.05 35.36 13.68
CA VAL A 289 -11.49 34.16 14.31
C VAL A 289 -12.23 33.82 15.61
N PHE A 290 -12.50 34.81 16.45
CA PHE A 290 -13.23 34.64 17.72
C PHE A 290 -14.65 34.10 17.53
N ILE A 291 -15.38 34.61 16.53
CA ILE A 291 -16.73 34.15 16.17
C ILE A 291 -16.69 32.77 15.47
N GLY A 292 -15.52 32.34 14.97
CA GLY A 292 -15.36 31.06 14.26
C GLY A 292 -15.69 31.11 12.77
N MET A 293 -15.78 32.31 12.17
CA MET A 293 -15.97 32.49 10.72
C MET A 293 -14.66 32.43 9.93
N LYS A 294 -13.51 32.49 10.61
CA LYS A 294 -12.18 32.34 10.04
C LYS A 294 -11.35 31.41 10.93
N PRO A 295 -10.59 30.44 10.37
CA PRO A 295 -9.72 29.61 11.19
C PRO A 295 -8.61 30.45 11.84
N PRO A 296 -8.18 30.11 13.07
CA PRO A 296 -7.08 30.82 13.72
C PRO A 296 -5.79 30.69 12.91
N LYS A 297 -4.99 31.77 12.86
CA LYS A 297 -3.73 31.79 12.09
C LYS A 297 -2.70 30.76 12.59
N ASN A 298 -2.68 30.52 13.90
CA ASN A 298 -1.84 29.53 14.54
C ASN A 298 -2.71 28.41 15.11
N ASP A 299 -3.27 27.60 14.22
CA ASP A 299 -3.94 26.38 14.65
C ASP A 299 -2.88 25.35 15.06
N LYS A 300 -2.89 24.97 16.34
CA LYS A 300 -1.98 23.94 16.86
C LYS A 300 -2.22 22.60 16.17
N ALA A 301 -3.45 22.33 15.74
CA ALA A 301 -3.77 21.12 14.99
C ALA A 301 -3.02 21.08 13.65
N VAL A 302 -3.08 22.16 12.88
CA VAL A 302 -2.37 22.28 11.58
C VAL A 302 -0.85 22.20 11.76
N ALA A 303 -0.31 22.80 12.82
CA ALA A 303 1.12 22.69 13.13
C ALA A 303 1.54 21.26 13.46
N LEU A 304 0.75 20.55 14.29
CA LEU A 304 0.98 19.14 14.63
C LEU A 304 0.84 18.23 13.41
N GLU A 305 -0.14 18.47 12.54
CA GLU A 305 -0.31 17.73 11.29
C GLU A 305 0.90 17.88 10.37
N MET A 306 1.40 19.11 10.22
CA MET A 306 2.61 19.38 9.44
C MET A 306 3.83 18.67 10.06
N GLU A 307 3.97 18.69 11.38
CA GLU A 307 5.05 18.01 12.08
C GLU A 307 4.99 16.48 11.91
N LEU A 308 3.79 15.89 12.03
CA LEU A 308 3.55 14.47 11.77
C LEU A 308 3.87 14.09 10.32
N ALA A 309 3.49 14.93 9.35
CA ALA A 309 3.83 14.72 7.94
C ALA A 309 5.35 14.73 7.71
N LEU A 310 6.06 15.70 8.30
CA LEU A 310 7.52 15.76 8.23
C LEU A 310 8.19 14.56 8.92
N ALA A 311 7.67 14.11 10.06
CA ALA A 311 8.16 12.92 10.76
C ALA A 311 7.98 11.65 9.91
N LYS A 312 6.84 11.49 9.22
CA LYS A 312 6.60 10.40 8.28
C LYS A 312 7.61 10.43 7.12
N ILE A 313 7.85 11.59 6.51
CA ILE A 313 8.82 11.74 5.41
C ILE A 313 10.22 11.36 5.90
N ARG A 314 10.68 11.91 7.03
CA ARG A 314 12.00 11.58 7.61
C ARG A 314 12.16 10.08 7.84
N ARG A 315 11.13 9.43 8.38
CA ARG A 315 11.14 7.98 8.62
C ARG A 315 11.25 7.18 7.32
N LYS A 316 10.50 7.57 6.28
CA LYS A 316 10.54 6.90 4.97
C LYS A 316 11.89 7.05 4.27
N THR A 317 12.51 8.22 4.39
CA THR A 317 13.89 8.43 3.94
C THR A 317 14.85 7.51 4.71
N GLN A 318 14.81 7.51 6.04
CA GLN A 318 15.67 6.65 6.86
C GLN A 318 15.47 5.16 6.58
N GLN A 319 14.22 4.71 6.35
CA GLN A 319 13.93 3.33 5.94
C GLN A 319 14.61 2.96 4.63
N THR A 320 14.65 3.88 3.67
CA THR A 320 15.30 3.69 2.38
C THR A 320 16.81 3.61 2.55
N ASP A 321 17.40 4.58 3.26
CA ASP A 321 18.84 4.64 3.50
C ASP A 321 19.35 3.39 4.23
N ASN A 322 18.64 2.97 5.29
CA ASN A 322 18.98 1.77 6.04
C ASN A 322 18.87 0.49 5.19
N LYS A 323 17.87 0.41 4.29
CA LYS A 323 17.71 -0.73 3.39
C LYS A 323 18.89 -0.82 2.42
N GLU A 324 19.28 0.30 1.81
CA GLU A 324 20.43 0.36 0.90
C GLU A 324 21.76 0.05 1.62
N GLU A 325 21.92 0.49 2.87
CA GLU A 325 23.08 0.15 3.70
C GLU A 325 23.11 -1.34 4.06
N TYR A 326 21.96 -1.93 4.37
CA TYR A 326 21.87 -3.36 4.63
C TYR A 326 22.22 -4.21 3.40
N GLU A 327 21.66 -3.89 2.23
CA GLU A 327 21.92 -4.63 1.00
C GLU A 327 23.39 -4.56 0.57
N ARG A 328 24.02 -3.40 0.76
CA ARG A 328 25.47 -3.24 0.59
C ARG A 328 26.26 -4.09 1.58
N SER A 329 25.95 -3.96 2.86
CA SER A 329 26.63 -4.71 3.93
C SER A 329 26.50 -6.23 3.75
N LEU A 330 25.36 -6.70 3.24
CA LEU A 330 25.14 -8.12 2.97
C LEU A 330 26.06 -8.64 1.85
N THR A 331 26.28 -7.81 0.83
CA THR A 331 27.23 -8.11 -0.26
C THR A 331 28.67 -8.11 0.26
N ASP A 332 29.04 -7.11 1.05
CA ASP A 332 30.39 -6.95 1.62
C ASP A 332 30.75 -8.11 2.57
N VAL A 333 29.82 -8.49 3.45
CA VAL A 333 29.99 -9.63 4.36
C VAL A 333 30.07 -10.93 3.57
N HIS A 334 29.23 -11.12 2.55
CA HIS A 334 29.29 -12.30 1.69
C HIS A 334 30.65 -12.41 0.96
N GLU A 335 31.19 -11.31 0.46
CA GLU A 335 32.52 -11.28 -0.15
C GLU A 335 33.63 -11.58 0.87
N THR A 336 33.53 -11.03 2.08
CA THR A 336 34.46 -11.29 3.18
C THR A 336 34.48 -12.77 3.56
N VAL A 337 33.31 -13.37 3.82
CA VAL A 337 33.16 -14.80 4.14
C VAL A 337 33.73 -15.67 3.00
N LYS A 338 33.46 -15.32 1.75
CA LYS A 338 33.98 -16.04 0.59
C LYS A 338 35.52 -16.00 0.50
N ASN A 339 36.13 -14.87 0.83
CA ASN A 339 37.57 -14.67 0.74
C ASN A 339 38.33 -15.24 1.95
N GLU A 340 37.76 -15.11 3.15
CA GLU A 340 38.38 -15.54 4.40
C GLU A 340 38.07 -17.00 4.72
N GLU A 341 36.79 -17.39 4.77
CA GLU A 341 36.37 -18.75 5.13
C GLU A 341 36.35 -19.70 3.93
N GLY A 342 36.11 -19.18 2.72
CA GLY A 342 36.04 -19.99 1.50
C GLY A 342 37.26 -20.90 1.27
N PRO A 343 38.51 -20.42 1.43
CA PRO A 343 39.70 -21.28 1.34
C PRO A 343 39.70 -22.41 2.38
N PHE A 344 39.33 -22.13 3.63
CA PHE A 344 39.27 -23.14 4.69
C PHE A 344 38.15 -24.15 4.45
N MET A 345 36.96 -23.70 4.05
CA MET A 345 35.86 -24.59 3.68
C MET A 345 36.25 -25.50 2.52
N LYS A 346 36.89 -24.95 1.48
CA LYS A 346 37.39 -25.72 0.35
C LYS A 346 38.42 -26.77 0.79
N GLU A 347 39.39 -26.38 1.62
CA GLU A 347 40.42 -27.30 2.10
C GLU A 347 39.82 -28.41 2.96
N LYS A 348 38.91 -28.08 3.87
CA LYS A 348 38.16 -29.04 4.69
C LYS A 348 37.39 -30.05 3.81
N MET A 349 36.66 -29.56 2.82
CA MET A 349 35.91 -30.41 1.88
C MET A 349 36.84 -31.31 1.04
N LEU A 350 38.02 -30.81 0.66
CA LEU A 350 39.04 -31.61 -0.02
C LEU A 350 39.66 -32.65 0.91
N GLU A 351 39.88 -32.33 2.18
CA GLU A 351 40.41 -33.24 3.18
C GLU A 351 39.43 -34.39 3.48
N GLU A 352 38.14 -34.08 3.67
CA GLU A 352 37.09 -35.09 3.82
C GLU A 352 37.03 -36.03 2.60
N ARG A 353 37.12 -35.47 1.38
CA ARG A 353 37.22 -36.26 0.15
C ARG A 353 38.48 -37.13 0.14
N ARG A 354 39.66 -36.59 0.47
CA ARG A 354 40.92 -37.35 0.51
C ARG A 354 40.85 -38.49 1.53
N LYS A 355 40.24 -38.24 2.68
CA LYS A 355 40.03 -39.24 3.74
C LYS A 355 39.12 -40.37 3.24
N TRP A 356 37.99 -40.03 2.62
CA TRP A 356 37.10 -41.02 2.02
C TRP A 356 37.80 -41.86 0.94
N ILE A 357 38.56 -41.25 0.03
CA ILE A 357 39.34 -41.99 -0.97
C ILE A 357 40.32 -42.95 -0.28
N THR A 358 41.00 -42.49 0.78
CA THR A 358 41.94 -43.31 1.55
C THR A 358 41.25 -44.51 2.20
N ASP A 359 40.07 -44.29 2.77
CA ASP A 359 39.26 -45.34 3.42
C ASP A 359 38.76 -46.38 2.39
N VAL A 360 38.34 -45.96 1.20
CA VAL A 360 37.92 -46.88 0.12
C VAL A 360 39.13 -47.62 -0.48
N MET A 361 40.28 -46.95 -0.64
CA MET A 361 41.52 -47.61 -1.04
C MET A 361 41.97 -48.67 -0.02
N ALA A 362 41.78 -48.43 1.29
CA ALA A 362 42.06 -49.41 2.33
C ALA A 362 41.16 -50.66 2.23
N GLN A 363 39.96 -50.51 1.66
CA GLN A 363 39.04 -51.63 1.38
C GLN A 363 39.37 -52.39 0.08
N GLY A 364 40.40 -51.95 -0.67
CA GLY A 364 40.93 -52.65 -1.84
C GLY A 364 40.28 -52.28 -3.18
N GLN A 365 39.41 -51.27 -3.22
CA GLN A 365 38.85 -50.71 -4.46
C GLN A 365 39.35 -49.28 -4.67
N LEU A 366 39.71 -48.94 -5.91
CA LEU A 366 40.01 -47.56 -6.29
C LEU A 366 38.72 -46.90 -6.78
N PRO A 367 38.22 -45.82 -6.14
CA PRO A 367 37.03 -45.13 -6.63
C PRO A 367 37.23 -44.61 -8.06
N GLU A 368 36.36 -45.01 -8.99
CA GLU A 368 36.38 -44.52 -10.38
C GLU A 368 35.79 -43.09 -10.50
N ASP A 369 34.83 -42.74 -9.63
CA ASP A 369 34.20 -41.42 -9.60
C ASP A 369 33.81 -41.00 -8.16
N MET A 370 33.65 -39.70 -7.96
CA MET A 370 33.32 -39.07 -6.67
C MET A 370 31.82 -39.06 -6.38
N VAL A 371 31.01 -39.63 -7.27
CA VAL A 371 29.54 -39.74 -7.16
C VAL A 371 29.14 -40.47 -5.87
N GLY A 372 29.85 -41.54 -5.50
CA GLY A 372 29.59 -42.29 -4.27
C GLY A 372 29.79 -41.46 -2.99
N TYR A 373 30.76 -40.53 -2.98
CA TYR A 373 31.00 -39.64 -1.85
C TYR A 373 29.86 -38.63 -1.64
N TYR A 374 29.38 -38.01 -2.73
CA TYR A 374 28.30 -37.01 -2.64
C TYR A 374 26.93 -37.62 -2.35
N LEU A 375 26.64 -38.82 -2.86
CA LEU A 375 25.43 -39.58 -2.51
C LEU A 375 25.39 -39.97 -1.02
N MET A 376 26.55 -40.19 -0.40
CA MET A 376 26.65 -40.49 1.03
C MET A 376 26.40 -39.26 1.91
N ILE A 377 26.86 -38.08 1.49
CA ILE A 377 26.72 -36.82 2.25
C ILE A 377 25.35 -36.17 2.04
N ASN A 378 24.80 -36.27 0.82
CA ASN A 378 23.52 -35.67 0.48
C ASN A 378 22.68 -36.68 -0.32
N PRO A 379 22.09 -37.68 0.37
CA PRO A 379 21.26 -38.66 -0.29
C PRO A 379 20.04 -37.94 -0.93
N PRO A 380 19.64 -38.33 -2.15
CA PRO A 380 18.44 -37.79 -2.76
C PRO A 380 17.23 -38.03 -1.84
N PRO A 381 16.26 -37.10 -1.78
CA PRO A 381 15.01 -37.32 -1.06
C PRO A 381 14.36 -38.63 -1.53
N VAL A 382 13.80 -39.40 -0.59
CA VAL A 382 13.32 -40.78 -0.79
C VAL A 382 12.17 -40.89 -1.83
N ASP A 383 11.62 -39.77 -2.32
CA ASP A 383 10.43 -39.73 -3.19
C ASP A 383 10.70 -39.36 -4.66
N ALA A 384 11.92 -39.53 -5.16
CA ALA A 384 12.19 -39.48 -6.60
C ALA A 384 12.31 -40.89 -7.16
N GLU A 385 11.19 -41.50 -7.55
CA GLU A 385 11.20 -42.72 -8.34
C GLU A 385 12.07 -42.55 -9.61
N PRO A 386 12.83 -43.58 -10.00
CA PRO A 386 13.69 -43.51 -11.18
C PRO A 386 12.82 -43.38 -12.44
N LYS A 387 13.08 -42.35 -13.24
CA LYS A 387 12.71 -42.40 -14.65
C LYS A 387 13.55 -43.49 -15.29
N ASP A 388 12.90 -44.58 -15.65
CA ASP A 388 13.49 -45.66 -16.45
C ASP A 388 14.13 -45.06 -17.72
N GLU A 389 15.45 -45.23 -17.83
CA GLU A 389 16.19 -45.02 -19.07
C GLU A 389 15.90 -46.20 -20.01
N ASP A 390 15.02 -45.99 -20.99
CA ASP A 390 14.78 -46.95 -22.07
C ASP A 390 15.94 -46.89 -23.09
N GLU A 391 16.83 -47.88 -23.03
CA GLU A 391 17.86 -48.16 -24.04
C GLU A 391 17.24 -48.68 -25.35
N GLY A 392 16.94 -47.79 -26.28
CA GLY A 392 16.60 -48.14 -27.67
C GLY A 392 17.81 -48.05 -28.63
N LYS A 393 18.61 -49.12 -28.72
CA LYS A 393 19.72 -49.25 -29.70
C LYS A 393 19.20 -49.67 -31.09
N GLY A 394 19.38 -48.83 -32.12
CA GLY A 394 19.01 -49.14 -33.51
C GLY A 394 19.86 -48.47 -34.60
N LYS A 395 20.98 -49.13 -34.97
CA LYS A 395 21.75 -49.17 -36.24
C LYS A 395 21.73 -47.99 -37.27
N LYS A 396 22.92 -47.34 -37.38
CA LYS A 396 23.88 -47.23 -38.52
C LYS A 396 23.39 -47.14 -40.01
N GLY A 397 23.88 -46.10 -40.71
CA GLY A 397 24.04 -45.94 -42.19
C GLY A 397 23.17 -44.79 -42.74
N ASP A 398 23.60 -43.79 -43.53
CA ASP A 398 24.56 -43.76 -44.63
C ASP A 398 24.96 -42.29 -44.97
N LYS A 399 26.10 -42.12 -45.66
CA LYS A 399 26.68 -40.89 -46.23
C LYS A 399 25.76 -40.21 -47.26
N GLY A 400 25.81 -38.87 -47.35
CA GLY A 400 25.33 -38.18 -48.56
C GLY A 400 25.32 -36.64 -48.56
N LYS A 401 26.46 -36.03 -48.91
CA LYS A 401 26.67 -34.82 -49.76
C LYS A 401 25.56 -33.74 -49.92
N LYS A 402 25.99 -32.49 -49.66
CA LYS A 402 25.99 -31.27 -50.52
C LYS A 402 24.68 -30.61 -51.01
N GLY A 403 24.62 -29.28 -50.83
CA GLY A 403 23.84 -28.29 -51.63
C GLY A 403 23.24 -27.22 -50.72
N ASP A 404 23.91 -26.08 -50.49
CA ASP A 404 23.94 -24.83 -51.30
C ASP A 404 22.58 -24.10 -51.45
N LYS A 405 22.64 -22.81 -51.08
CA LYS A 405 21.83 -21.63 -51.48
C LYS A 405 20.46 -21.28 -50.88
N GLY A 406 20.46 -20.03 -50.40
CA GLY A 406 19.46 -19.00 -50.69
C GLY A 406 18.50 -18.79 -49.52
N LYS A 407 18.33 -17.59 -48.96
CA LYS A 407 18.57 -16.24 -49.45
C LYS A 407 18.57 -15.28 -48.25
#